data_AF-A0A9D1SPR4-F1
#
_entry.id   AF-A0A9D1SPR4-F1
#
_cell.length_a   1.000
_cell.length_b   1.000
_cell.length_c   1.000
_cell.angle_alpha   90.00
_cell.angle_beta   90.00
_cell.angle_gamma   90.00
#
_symmetry.space_group_name_H-M   'P 1'
#
loop_
_entity.id
_entity.type
_entity.pdbx_description
1 polymer ?
#
loop_
_entity_poly.entity_id
_entity_poly.type
_entity_poly.pdbx_seq_one_letter_code
_entity_poly.pdbx_strand_id
1 'polypeptide(L)'
;MGGRGTFAKGNNVPFTYKTIGQLYEAKILQGIGGMHGLPEETHSSGAYIALNHDGSTRQLRLYADDLTACLDIDNSPHQGKKYLHAHDYVNGERQYARSLTQEELNKYKKYFEEGKV
;
A
#
# COMPACT_ATOMS: atom_id res chain seq x y z
N MET A 1 -1.34 14.19 -14.48
CA MET A 1 -0.56 14.96 -13.48
C MET A 1 -1.37 14.93 -12.18
N GLY A 2 -1.03 14.03 -11.26
CA GLY A 2 -1.76 13.80 -10.01
C GLY A 2 -1.31 14.81 -8.95
N GLY A 3 -2.25 15.57 -8.42
CA GLY A 3 -1.98 16.69 -7.52
C GLY A 3 -1.46 16.23 -6.16
N ARG A 4 -0.38 16.86 -5.72
CA ARG A 4 0.12 16.85 -4.34
C ARG A 4 -1.03 17.22 -3.40
N GLY A 5 -1.46 16.27 -2.56
CA GLY A 5 -2.43 16.50 -1.50
C GLY A 5 -1.86 17.50 -0.50
N THR A 6 -2.15 18.78 -0.73
CA THR A 6 -1.84 19.83 0.23
C THR A 6 -2.86 19.68 1.36
N PHE A 7 -2.43 19.16 2.52
CA PHE A 7 -3.26 19.10 3.72
C PHE A 7 -3.58 20.52 4.18
N ALA A 8 -4.72 21.05 3.73
CA ALA A 8 -5.26 22.31 4.22
C ALA A 8 -5.86 22.07 5.62
N LYS A 9 -5.13 22.49 6.64
CA LYS A 9 -5.54 22.54 8.05
C LYS A 9 -6.86 23.31 8.18
N GLY A 10 -8.00 22.60 8.22
CA GLY A 10 -9.32 23.21 8.45
C GLY A 10 -10.49 22.61 7.65
N ASN A 11 -10.25 21.81 6.60
CA ASN A 11 -11.32 21.11 5.90
C ASN A 11 -11.40 19.64 6.33
N ASN A 12 -12.58 19.22 6.79
CA ASN A 12 -12.90 17.82 7.06
C ASN A 12 -12.95 17.08 5.71
N VAL A 13 -11.79 16.69 5.20
CA VAL A 13 -11.71 15.89 3.97
C VAL A 13 -12.43 14.56 4.23
N PRO A 14 -13.46 14.21 3.44
CA PRO A 14 -14.16 12.95 3.65
C PRO A 14 -13.18 11.80 3.55
N PHE A 15 -13.28 10.84 4.47
CA PHE A 15 -12.46 9.63 4.42
C PHE A 15 -12.60 8.98 3.05
N THR A 16 -11.48 8.88 2.34
CA THR A 16 -11.39 8.28 1.02
C THR A 16 -11.23 6.76 1.06
N TYR A 17 -11.04 6.20 2.26
CA TYR A 17 -10.78 4.78 2.48
C TYR A 17 -11.61 4.26 3.65
N LYS A 18 -12.08 3.01 3.52
CA LYS A 18 -12.71 2.23 4.58
C LYS A 18 -11.81 1.06 4.95
N THR A 19 -11.52 0.89 6.24
CA THR A 19 -10.91 -0.35 6.73
C THR A 19 -11.95 -1.46 6.68
N ILE A 20 -11.70 -2.49 5.87
CA ILE A 20 -12.60 -3.64 5.71
C ILE A 20 -12.13 -4.89 6.46
N GLY A 21 -10.90 -4.87 6.97
CA GLY A 21 -10.33 -5.96 7.73
C GLY A 21 -8.90 -5.65 8.15
N GLN A 22 -8.23 -6.65 8.69
CA GLN A 22 -6.82 -6.60 9.04
C GLN A 22 -6.20 -7.95 8.72
N LEU A 23 -5.02 -7.93 8.12
CA LEU A 23 -4.21 -9.11 7.87
C LEU A 23 -2.87 -8.91 8.60
N TYR A 24 -2.60 -9.76 9.59
CA TYR A 24 -1.51 -9.58 10.55
C TYR A 24 -1.54 -8.19 11.21
N GLU A 25 -0.49 -7.38 11.03
CA GLU A 25 -0.36 -6.01 11.56
C GLU A 25 -0.83 -4.92 10.57
N ALA A 26 -1.21 -5.32 9.35
CA ALA A 26 -1.60 -4.39 8.28
C ALA A 26 -3.12 -4.33 8.12
N LYS A 27 -3.67 -3.11 8.13
CA LYS A 27 -5.11 -2.90 7.91
C LYS A 27 -5.43 -2.98 6.42
N ILE A 28 -6.53 -3.64 6.09
CA ILE A 28 -7.00 -3.76 4.71
C ILE A 28 -7.91 -2.56 4.41
N LEU A 29 -7.50 -1.75 3.44
CA LEU A 29 -8.25 -0.58 3.01
C LEU A 29 -8.97 -0.84 1.69
N GLN A 30 -10.22 -0.40 1.63
CA GLN A 30 -11.00 -0.30 0.41
C GLN A 30 -11.27 1.17 0.10
N GLY A 31 -10.86 1.63 -1.07
CA GLY A 31 -11.16 2.99 -1.51
C GLY A 31 -12.66 3.20 -1.71
N ILE A 32 -13.13 4.37 -1.32
CA ILE A 32 -14.52 4.83 -1.50
C ILE A 32 -14.56 5.68 -2.78
N GLY A 33 -15.60 5.51 -3.61
CA GLY A 33 -15.81 6.35 -4.79
C GLY A 33 -14.83 6.10 -5.95
N GLY A 34 -14.30 4.88 -6.08
CA GLY A 34 -13.40 4.52 -7.19
C GLY A 34 -11.92 4.82 -6.94
N MET A 35 -11.53 5.16 -5.72
CA MET A 35 -10.10 5.23 -5.36
C MET A 35 -9.49 3.83 -5.32
N HIS A 36 -8.36 3.66 -6.01
CA HIS A 36 -7.67 2.37 -6.15
C HIS A 36 -6.30 2.31 -5.47
N GLY A 37 -5.79 3.45 -4.98
CA GLY A 37 -4.49 3.54 -4.32
C GLY A 37 -4.59 3.42 -2.81
N LEU A 38 -3.45 3.29 -2.14
CA LEU A 38 -3.33 3.48 -0.68
C LEU A 38 -3.01 4.95 -0.37
N PRO A 39 -3.31 5.45 0.85
CA PRO A 39 -2.96 6.82 1.22
C PRO A 39 -1.44 7.05 1.18
N GLU A 40 -0.99 8.28 0.94
CA GLU A 40 0.45 8.61 0.94
C GLU A 40 0.98 8.85 2.36
N GLU A 41 0.08 9.21 3.29
CA GLU A 41 0.36 9.43 4.70
C GLU A 41 -0.64 8.63 5.55
N THR A 42 -0.17 8.07 6.65
CA THR A 42 -0.99 7.34 7.62
C THR A 42 -1.28 8.21 8.83
N HIS A 43 -2.37 7.92 9.54
CA HIS A 43 -2.68 8.61 10.79
C HIS A 43 -2.58 7.68 12.02
N SER A 44 -2.52 6.36 11.82
CA SER A 44 -2.69 5.41 12.93
C SER A 44 -2.17 3.99 12.68
N SER A 45 -1.49 3.72 11.57
CA SER A 45 -1.08 2.34 11.24
C SER A 45 0.19 2.32 10.41
N GLY A 46 1.14 1.47 10.80
CA GLY A 46 2.43 1.33 10.11
C GLY A 46 2.34 0.62 8.75
N ALA A 47 1.21 -0.01 8.44
CA ALA A 47 1.01 -0.70 7.16
C ALA A 47 -0.46 -0.74 6.72
N TYR A 48 -0.67 -0.64 5.41
CA TYR A 48 -1.97 -0.84 4.77
C TYR A 48 -1.89 -1.79 3.59
N ILE A 49 -2.97 -2.54 3.36
CA ILE A 49 -3.14 -3.48 2.25
C ILE A 49 -4.27 -3.03 1.35
N ALA A 50 -4.03 -3.04 0.04
CA ALA A 50 -5.07 -2.97 -0.97
C ALA A 50 -5.29 -4.36 -1.56
N LEU A 51 -6.55 -4.76 -1.69
CA LEU A 51 -6.95 -6.00 -2.34
C LEU A 51 -7.32 -5.76 -3.81
N ASN A 52 -7.16 -6.80 -4.61
CA ASN A 52 -7.80 -6.95 -5.91
C ASN A 52 -9.28 -7.28 -5.74
N HIS A 53 -10.03 -7.22 -6.83
CA HIS A 53 -11.46 -7.56 -6.84
C HIS A 53 -11.72 -9.04 -6.46
N ASP A 54 -10.75 -9.94 -6.66
CA ASP A 54 -10.84 -11.35 -6.26
C ASP A 54 -10.48 -11.60 -4.78
N GLY A 55 -10.31 -10.54 -3.99
CA GLY A 55 -9.90 -10.62 -2.59
C GLY A 55 -8.41 -10.89 -2.39
N SER A 56 -7.63 -11.03 -3.48
CA SER A 56 -6.19 -11.25 -3.40
C SER A 56 -5.41 -9.98 -3.06
N THR A 57 -4.35 -10.05 -2.23
CA THR A 57 -3.50 -8.88 -1.97
C THR A 57 -2.86 -8.36 -3.25
N ARG A 58 -3.16 -7.10 -3.56
CA ARG A 58 -2.62 -6.35 -4.70
C ARG A 58 -1.35 -5.61 -4.31
N GLN A 59 -1.41 -4.88 -3.20
CA GLN A 59 -0.36 -3.97 -2.76
C GLN A 59 -0.31 -3.93 -1.24
N LEU A 60 0.90 -3.88 -0.69
CA LEU A 60 1.21 -3.59 0.71
C LEU A 60 2.02 -2.29 0.75
N ARG A 61 1.53 -1.27 1.46
CA ARG A 61 2.25 -0.03 1.73
C ARG A 61 2.68 0.04 3.18
N LEU A 62 3.95 0.33 3.42
CA LEU A 62 4.53 0.58 4.72
C LEU A 62 4.79 2.08 4.91
N TYR A 63 4.68 2.50 6.15
CA TYR A 63 4.91 3.89 6.56
C TYR A 63 6.08 3.94 7.53
N ALA A 64 6.89 4.99 7.44
CA ALA A 64 7.92 5.29 8.41
C ALA A 64 7.33 5.89 9.70
N ASP A 65 8.17 6.10 10.72
CA ASP A 65 7.77 6.68 12.00
C ASP A 65 7.20 8.11 11.88
N ASP A 66 7.58 8.83 10.82
CA ASP A 66 7.02 10.14 10.48
C ASP A 66 5.65 10.05 9.77
N LEU A 67 5.09 8.84 9.69
CA LEU A 67 3.81 8.52 9.09
C LEU A 67 3.75 8.72 7.56
N THR A 68 4.89 8.87 6.90
CA THR A 68 4.98 8.97 5.43
C THR A 68 5.19 7.60 4.80
N ALA A 69 4.65 7.39 3.60
CA ALA A 69 4.90 6.16 2.84
C ALA A 69 6.40 6.00 2.56
N CYS A 70 6.97 4.86 2.96
CA CYS A 70 8.40 4.58 2.82
C CYS A 70 8.69 3.43 1.84
N LEU A 71 7.78 2.46 1.75
CA LEU A 71 7.92 1.29 0.91
C LEU A 71 6.57 0.82 0.41
N ASP A 72 6.47 0.62 -0.90
CA ASP A 72 5.37 -0.11 -1.54
C ASP A 72 5.86 -1.46 -2.01
N ILE A 73 5.06 -2.51 -1.79
CA ILE A 73 5.27 -3.83 -2.36
C ILE A 73 4.04 -4.18 -3.18
N ASP A 74 4.25 -4.38 -4.47
CA ASP A 74 3.19 -4.58 -5.44
C ASP A 74 3.27 -5.98 -6.04
N ASN A 75 2.10 -6.61 -6.19
CA ASN A 75 1.93 -7.89 -6.86
C ASN A 75 1.38 -7.66 -8.26
N SER A 76 2.30 -7.43 -9.21
CA SER A 76 1.93 -7.16 -10.61
C SER A 76 2.28 -8.35 -11.51
N PRO A 77 1.43 -8.68 -12.49
CA PRO A 77 1.76 -9.68 -13.50
C PRO A 77 2.81 -9.12 -14.48
N HIS A 78 3.97 -9.77 -14.58
CA HIS A 78 4.93 -9.55 -15.64
C HIS A 78 4.94 -10.78 -16.55
N GLN A 79 4.56 -10.60 -17.82
CA GLN A 79 4.50 -11.69 -18.82
C GLN A 79 3.66 -12.91 -18.37
N GLY A 80 2.55 -12.67 -17.67
CA GLY A 80 1.63 -13.73 -17.22
C GLY A 80 2.06 -14.46 -15.94
N LYS A 81 3.22 -14.13 -15.37
CA LYS A 81 3.64 -14.61 -14.05
C LYS A 81 3.54 -13.46 -13.04
N LYS A 82 2.94 -13.73 -11.87
CA LYS A 82 2.83 -12.77 -10.77
C LYS A 82 4.20 -12.62 -10.10
N TYR A 83 4.71 -11.40 -10.00
CA TYR A 83 5.96 -11.11 -9.32
C TYR A 83 5.77 -9.98 -8.31
N LEU A 84 6.35 -10.18 -7.13
CA LEU A 84 6.49 -9.12 -6.14
C LEU A 84 7.66 -8.23 -6.54
N HIS A 85 7.40 -6.93 -6.54
CA HIS A 85 8.42 -5.90 -6.69
C HIS A 85 8.16 -4.81 -5.66
N ALA A 86 9.21 -4.09 -5.29
CA ALA A 86 9.16 -3.04 -4.31
C ALA A 86 9.43 -1.68 -4.95
N HIS A 87 8.87 -0.63 -4.36
CA HIS A 87 9.14 0.75 -4.68
C HIS A 87 9.47 1.50 -3.40
N ASP A 88 10.69 1.98 -3.28
CA ASP A 88 11.10 2.83 -2.18
C ASP A 88 10.59 4.25 -2.36
N TYR A 89 10.57 5.02 -1.28
CA TYR A 89 10.30 6.44 -1.32
C TYR A 89 11.56 7.21 -0.94
N VAL A 90 11.94 8.17 -1.77
CA VAL A 90 13.06 9.10 -1.49
C VAL A 90 12.49 10.50 -1.50
N ASN A 91 12.59 11.21 -0.37
CA ASN A 91 11.99 12.53 -0.17
C ASN A 91 10.47 12.58 -0.46
N GLY A 92 9.75 11.50 -0.12
CA GLY A 92 8.31 11.36 -0.39
C GLY A 92 7.97 11.05 -1.85
N GLU A 93 8.96 10.86 -2.72
CA GLU A 93 8.75 10.47 -4.12
C GLU A 93 8.97 8.97 -4.31
N ARG A 94 7.95 8.28 -4.84
CA ARG A 94 8.00 6.85 -5.16
C ARG A 94 9.00 6.59 -6.28
N GLN A 95 9.98 5.75 -6.00
CA GLN A 95 11.06 5.38 -6.92
C GLN A 95 10.61 4.30 -7.92
N TYR A 96 11.48 3.99 -8.88
CA TYR A 96 11.26 2.89 -9.83
C TYR A 96 11.19 1.53 -9.13
N ALA A 97 10.54 0.58 -9.80
CA ALA A 97 10.43 -0.78 -9.30
C ALA A 97 11.82 -1.40 -9.12
N ARG A 98 12.06 -1.99 -7.96
CA ARG A 98 13.20 -2.86 -7.69
C ARG A 98 12.74 -4.25 -7.26
N SER A 99 13.64 -5.22 -7.40
CA SER A 99 13.44 -6.53 -6.80
C SER A 99 13.47 -6.43 -5.27
N LEU A 100 12.65 -7.26 -4.60
CA LEU A 100 12.77 -7.42 -3.17
C LEU A 100 14.09 -8.13 -2.84
N THR A 101 14.71 -7.75 -1.74
CA THR A 101 15.76 -8.55 -1.12
C THR A 101 15.18 -9.87 -0.58
N GLN A 102 16.02 -10.87 -0.34
CA GLN A 102 15.56 -12.15 0.21
C GLN A 102 14.89 -12.00 1.58
N GLU A 103 15.37 -11.05 2.39
CA GLU A 103 14.82 -10.73 3.71
C GLU A 103 13.43 -10.12 3.61
N GLU A 104 13.26 -9.11 2.74
CA GLU A 104 11.95 -8.50 2.49
C GLU A 104 10.96 -9.50 1.91
N LEU A 105 11.41 -10.33 0.97
CA LEU A 105 10.58 -11.38 0.41
C LEU A 105 10.09 -12.34 1.49
N ASN A 106 10.99 -12.80 2.37
CA ASN A 106 10.62 -13.69 3.47
C ASN A 106 9.67 -13.04 4.48
N LYS A 107 9.86 -11.75 4.76
CA LYS A 107 9.04 -10.99 5.70
C LYS A 107 7.64 -10.69 5.15
N TYR A 108 7.55 -10.33 3.87
CA TYR A 108 6.33 -9.77 3.30
C TYR A 108 5.54 -10.74 2.40
N LYS A 109 6.14 -11.83 1.90
CA LYS A 109 5.42 -12.82 1.07
C LYS A 109 4.14 -13.34 1.72
N LYS A 110 4.14 -13.49 3.06
CA LYS A 110 2.98 -13.96 3.84
C LYS A 110 1.71 -13.14 3.59
N TYR A 111 1.84 -11.83 3.37
CA TYR A 111 0.71 -10.95 3.07
C TYR A 111 0.09 -11.19 1.70
N PHE A 112 0.86 -11.77 0.76
CA PHE A 112 0.43 -12.04 -0.62
C PHE A 112 0.00 -13.49 -0.83
N GLU A 113 0.52 -14.42 -0.04
CA GLU A 113 0.11 -15.83 -0.08
C GLU A 113 -1.20 -16.06 0.69
N GLU A 114 -1.33 -15.47 1.88
CA GLU A 114 -2.54 -15.64 2.73
C GLU A 114 -3.60 -14.58 2.51
N GLY A 115 -3.30 -13.53 1.76
CA GLY A 115 -4.22 -12.45 1.47
C GLY A 115 -5.30 -12.84 0.48
N LYS A 116 -6.07 -13.89 0.74
CA LYS A 116 -7.36 -14.19 0.13
C LYS A 116 -8.41 -14.03 1.22
N VAL A 117 -9.12 -12.91 1.19
CA VAL A 117 -10.26 -12.63 2.09
C VAL A 117 -11.56 -12.95 1.38
#